data_AF-A0A080WJS7-F1
#
_entry.id   AF-A0A080WJS7-F1
#
_cell.length_a   1.000
_cell.length_b   1.000
_cell.length_c   1.000
_cell.angle_alpha   90.00
_cell.angle_beta   90.00
_cell.angle_gamma   90.00
#
_symmetry.space_group_name_H-M   'P 1'
#
loop_
_entity.id
_entity.type
_entity.pdbx_description
1 polymer ?
#
loop_
_entity_poly.entity_id
_entity_poly.type
_entity_poly.pdbx_seq_one_letter_code
_entity_poly.pdbx_strand_id
1 'polypeptide(L)'
;MFKDMDLARDEMASYNALLRERNERPKIDLNVNVISATAWPSYPDVPVNIPDSISQAINNFEEFYNNKYSGRRLHWKHTLAHCQLKARFPLGDKELVVSSFQAIVLLLFNDVAGSETLSYDVIKKTSGLTDVELKRTLQSLACAKYRVLLKKPKGKEVNEGDVFAYNAKFEDQKMRIKINQIQLKETKQENKTTHERVAADRHFETQAAIVRIMKSRKTITHSDLVAEVIKATKNRGQLELGDIKKNIDKLIEKDYIEREDNNRYKYIA
;
A
#
# COMPACT_ATOMS: atom_id res chain seq x y z
N MET A 1 -13.29 2.30 -1.32
CA MET A 1 -12.63 1.59 -2.44
C MET A 1 -13.16 2.03 -3.80
N PHE A 2 -14.24 1.46 -4.37
CA PHE A 2 -14.66 1.81 -5.75
C PHE A 2 -15.00 3.29 -5.95
N LYS A 3 -15.75 3.89 -5.01
CA LYS A 3 -16.04 5.32 -5.04
C LYS A 3 -14.78 6.20 -5.04
N ASP A 4 -13.71 5.76 -4.37
CA ASP A 4 -12.44 6.50 -4.39
C ASP A 4 -11.76 6.42 -5.76
N MET A 5 -11.94 5.33 -6.50
CA MET A 5 -11.41 5.21 -7.87
C MET A 5 -12.13 6.11 -8.86
N ASP A 6 -13.45 6.26 -8.72
CA ASP A 6 -14.21 7.20 -9.53
C ASP A 6 -13.82 8.64 -9.21
N LEU A 7 -13.73 8.97 -7.91
CA LEU A 7 -13.29 10.29 -7.47
C LEU A 7 -11.86 10.60 -7.95
N ALA A 8 -10.95 9.63 -7.90
CA ALA A 8 -9.59 9.79 -8.40
C ALA A 8 -9.55 10.15 -9.90
N ARG A 9 -10.44 9.55 -10.71
CA ARG A 9 -10.54 9.89 -12.14
C ARG A 9 -11.01 11.33 -12.33
N ASP A 10 -11.99 11.77 -11.55
CA ASP A 10 -12.50 13.15 -11.59
C ASP A 10 -11.43 14.16 -11.14
N GLU A 11 -10.62 13.82 -10.13
CA GLU A 11 -9.49 14.63 -9.70
C GLU A 11 -8.43 14.74 -10.79
N MET A 12 -8.07 13.63 -11.44
CA MET A 12 -7.13 13.66 -12.55
C MET A 12 -7.67 14.42 -13.77
N ALA A 13 -8.97 14.33 -14.06
CA ALA A 13 -9.58 15.11 -15.12
C ALA A 13 -9.51 16.63 -14.82
N SER A 14 -9.76 17.00 -13.57
CA SER A 14 -9.66 18.38 -13.08
C SER A 14 -8.22 18.92 -13.16
N TYR A 15 -7.24 18.12 -12.72
CA TYR A 15 -5.83 18.48 -12.78
C TYR A 15 -5.36 18.68 -14.23
N ASN A 16 -5.73 17.76 -15.13
CA ASN A 16 -5.40 17.86 -16.55
C ASN A 16 -6.08 19.06 -17.22
N ALA A 17 -7.27 19.47 -16.78
CA ALA A 17 -7.91 20.68 -17.27
C ALA A 17 -7.11 21.94 -16.87
N LEU A 18 -6.68 22.02 -15.61
CA LEU A 18 -5.84 23.12 -15.12
C LEU A 18 -4.52 23.24 -15.90
N LEU A 19 -3.84 22.11 -16.16
CA LEU A 19 -2.60 22.11 -16.95
C LEU A 19 -2.83 22.63 -18.38
N ARG A 20 -3.97 22.27 -19.00
CA ARG A 20 -4.34 22.79 -20.33
C ARG A 20 -4.60 24.29 -20.32
N GLU A 21 -5.30 24.80 -19.31
CA GLU A 21 -5.56 26.24 -19.15
C GLU A 21 -4.27 27.04 -18.95
N ARG A 22 -3.32 26.50 -18.19
CA ARG A 22 -1.99 27.12 -17.99
C ARG A 22 -1.04 26.92 -19.16
N ASN A 23 -1.45 26.17 -20.19
CA ASN A 23 -0.60 25.74 -21.31
C ASN A 23 0.70 25.05 -20.83
N GLU A 24 0.63 24.36 -19.70
CA GLU A 24 1.73 23.60 -19.11
C GLU A 24 1.74 22.19 -19.69
N ARG A 25 2.91 21.78 -20.21
CA ARG A 25 3.14 20.41 -20.70
C ARG A 25 4.14 19.71 -19.80
N PRO A 26 3.68 18.86 -18.86
CA PRO A 26 4.60 18.18 -17.97
C PRO A 26 5.50 17.23 -18.77
N LYS A 27 6.78 17.14 -18.37
CA LYS A 27 7.75 16.22 -19.00
C LYS A 27 7.43 14.76 -18.69
N ILE A 28 6.71 14.51 -17.61
CA ILE A 28 6.31 13.19 -17.12
C ILE A 28 4.79 13.12 -17.14
N ASP A 29 4.25 12.08 -17.75
CA ASP A 29 2.83 11.76 -17.68
C ASP A 29 2.51 11.16 -16.30
N LEU A 30 1.91 11.97 -15.43
CA LEU A 30 1.57 11.59 -14.05
C LEU A 30 0.09 11.24 -13.96
N ASN A 31 -0.21 10.10 -13.34
CA ASN A 31 -1.57 9.69 -13.01
C ASN A 31 -1.66 9.30 -11.52
N VAL A 32 -2.56 9.95 -10.78
CA VAL A 32 -2.65 9.85 -9.33
C VAL A 32 -4.00 9.29 -8.92
N ASN A 33 -3.97 8.25 -8.07
CA ASN A 33 -5.17 7.73 -7.43
C ASN A 33 -5.23 8.17 -5.97
N VAL A 34 -6.07 9.15 -5.67
CA VAL A 34 -6.32 9.59 -4.29
C VAL A 34 -7.29 8.62 -3.62
N ILE A 35 -6.85 7.97 -2.54
CA ILE A 35 -7.62 6.98 -1.81
C ILE A 35 -7.81 7.38 -0.35
N SER A 36 -8.96 7.03 0.22
CA SER A 36 -9.27 7.32 1.61
C SER A 36 -8.61 6.29 2.54
N ALA A 37 -7.81 6.75 3.51
CA ALA A 37 -7.04 5.87 4.40
C ALA A 37 -7.90 4.89 5.21
N THR A 38 -9.16 5.20 5.46
CA THR A 38 -10.09 4.37 6.23
C THR A 38 -10.76 3.28 5.39
N ALA A 39 -10.83 3.44 4.07
CA ALA A 39 -11.49 2.49 3.18
C ALA A 39 -10.52 1.48 2.55
N TRP A 40 -9.22 1.64 2.72
CA TRP A 40 -8.18 0.82 2.12
C TRP A 40 -7.29 0.17 3.20
N PRO A 41 -6.63 -0.96 2.89
CA PRO A 41 -5.66 -1.55 3.80
C PRO A 41 -4.56 -0.56 4.21
N SER A 42 -4.03 -0.76 5.41
CA SER A 42 -2.89 0.03 5.88
C SER A 42 -1.62 -0.41 5.17
N TYR A 43 -1.04 0.46 4.37
CA TYR A 43 0.25 0.21 3.70
C TYR A 43 1.40 0.85 4.49
N PRO A 44 2.49 0.12 4.77
CA PRO A 44 3.65 0.69 5.43
C PRO A 44 4.29 1.78 4.56
N ASP A 45 4.81 2.82 5.20
CA ASP A 45 5.66 3.80 4.55
C ASP A 45 7.05 3.21 4.38
N VAL A 46 7.56 3.25 3.15
CA VAL A 46 8.90 2.78 2.82
C VAL A 46 9.73 4.01 2.45
N PRO A 47 10.87 4.25 3.13
CA PRO A 47 11.75 5.35 2.78
C PRO A 47 12.30 5.14 1.37
N VAL A 48 12.30 6.21 0.58
CA VAL A 48 12.80 6.20 -0.79
C VAL A 48 13.15 7.62 -1.21
N ASN A 49 14.25 7.76 -1.93
CA ASN A 49 14.67 9.02 -2.54
C ASN A 49 14.06 9.11 -3.94
N ILE A 50 13.11 10.03 -4.11
CA ILE A 50 12.43 10.25 -5.39
C ILE A 50 13.29 11.18 -6.26
N PRO A 51 13.56 10.82 -7.52
CA PRO A 51 14.25 11.70 -8.46
C PRO A 51 13.58 13.07 -8.60
N ASP A 52 14.37 14.13 -8.74
CA ASP A 52 13.89 15.52 -8.74
C ASP A 52 12.77 15.79 -9.75
N SER A 53 12.88 15.22 -10.96
CA SER A 53 11.87 15.38 -12.00
C SER A 53 10.52 14.80 -11.60
N ILE A 54 10.51 13.67 -10.88
CA ILE A 54 9.30 13.03 -10.37
C ILE A 54 8.79 13.79 -9.15
N SER A 55 9.70 14.25 -8.27
CA SER A 55 9.37 15.05 -7.09
C SER A 55 8.63 16.35 -7.48
N GLN A 56 9.09 17.04 -8.52
CA GLN A 56 8.42 18.22 -9.07
C GLN A 56 6.99 17.89 -9.53
N ALA A 57 6.79 16.80 -10.27
CA ALA A 57 5.45 16.39 -10.72
C ALA A 57 4.52 16.06 -9.55
N ILE A 58 5.04 15.40 -8.52
CA ILE A 58 4.31 15.11 -7.27
C ILE A 58 3.91 16.40 -6.57
N ASN A 59 4.84 17.32 -6.36
CA ASN A 59 4.60 18.58 -5.65
C ASN A 59 3.56 19.46 -6.37
N ASN A 60 3.62 19.52 -7.71
CA ASN A 60 2.63 20.25 -8.50
C ASN A 60 1.21 19.69 -8.32
N PHE A 61 1.08 18.35 -8.25
CA PHE A 61 -0.21 17.73 -7.97
C PHE A 61 -0.66 17.97 -6.52
N GLU A 62 0.25 17.92 -5.55
CA GLU A 62 -0.08 18.22 -4.15
C GLU A 62 -0.59 19.65 -3.98
N GLU A 63 0.07 20.63 -4.60
CA GLU A 63 -0.36 22.03 -4.58
C GLU A 63 -1.77 22.18 -5.16
N PHE A 64 -2.03 21.58 -6.32
CA PHE A 64 -3.36 21.51 -6.91
C PHE A 64 -4.40 20.95 -5.93
N TYR A 65 -4.10 19.81 -5.31
CA TYR A 65 -5.03 19.14 -4.42
C TYR A 65 -5.29 19.93 -3.13
N ASN A 66 -4.25 20.53 -2.55
CA ASN A 66 -4.35 21.34 -1.34
C ASN A 66 -5.14 22.63 -1.57
N ASN A 67 -5.00 23.25 -2.74
CA ASN A 67 -5.79 24.43 -3.14
C ASN A 67 -7.27 24.10 -3.28
N LYS A 68 -7.61 22.89 -3.74
CA LYS A 68 -9.00 22.43 -3.91
C LYS A 68 -9.63 21.95 -2.60
N TYR A 69 -8.84 21.34 -1.71
CA TYR A 69 -9.34 20.70 -0.49
C TYR A 69 -8.65 21.20 0.78
N SER A 70 -9.29 22.14 1.47
CA SER A 70 -8.82 22.60 2.79
C SER A 70 -8.97 21.51 3.86
N GLY A 71 -7.93 21.30 4.67
CA GLY A 71 -7.97 20.39 5.82
C GLY A 71 -7.72 18.91 5.51
N ARG A 72 -7.32 18.57 4.27
CA ARG A 72 -6.85 17.23 3.91
C ARG A 72 -5.32 17.24 3.79
N ARG A 73 -4.69 16.09 4.03
CA ARG A 73 -3.25 15.89 3.82
C ARG A 73 -3.03 14.64 2.99
N LEU A 74 -2.19 14.74 1.96
CA LEU A 74 -1.80 13.61 1.14
C LEU A 74 -0.63 12.85 1.76
N HIS A 75 -0.62 11.54 1.56
CA HIS A 75 0.45 10.64 1.96
C HIS A 75 0.74 9.70 0.78
N TRP A 76 1.92 9.85 0.16
CA TRP A 76 2.28 9.06 -1.02
C TRP A 76 2.75 7.66 -0.66
N LYS A 77 2.11 6.65 -1.25
CA LYS A 77 2.46 5.24 -1.06
C LYS A 77 3.23 4.71 -2.27
N HIS A 78 4.54 4.94 -2.31
CA HIS A 78 5.41 4.54 -3.42
C HIS A 78 5.48 3.02 -3.64
N THR A 79 5.17 2.23 -2.62
CA THR A 79 5.05 0.76 -2.70
C THR A 79 3.99 0.30 -3.69
N LEU A 80 2.93 1.10 -3.90
CA LEU A 80 1.84 0.81 -4.83
C LEU A 80 2.06 1.43 -6.22
N ALA A 81 3.04 2.32 -6.34
CA ALA A 81 3.30 3.06 -7.55
C ALA A 81 4.01 2.18 -8.59
N HIS A 82 3.66 2.42 -9.85
CA HIS A 82 4.27 1.80 -11.02
C HIS A 82 4.39 2.84 -12.12
N CYS A 83 5.30 2.62 -13.06
CA CYS A 83 5.50 3.51 -14.18
C CYS A 83 5.97 2.74 -15.42
N GLN A 84 6.08 3.48 -16.52
CA GLN A 84 6.58 2.98 -17.79
C GLN A 84 7.85 3.76 -18.14
N LEU A 85 8.95 3.04 -18.34
CA LEU A 85 10.23 3.63 -18.74
C LEU A 85 10.52 3.27 -20.18
N LYS A 86 11.03 4.23 -20.95
CA LYS A 86 11.64 3.95 -22.24
C LYS A 86 13.12 3.65 -22.04
N ALA A 87 13.58 2.51 -22.52
CA ALA A 87 14.95 2.06 -22.38
C ALA A 87 15.52 1.67 -23.75
N ARG A 88 16.76 2.08 -24.04
CA ARG A 88 17.40 1.87 -25.34
C ARG A 88 18.23 0.59 -25.34
N PHE A 89 17.78 -0.41 -26.10
CA PHE A 89 18.45 -1.70 -26.25
C PHE A 89 18.82 -1.98 -27.72
N PRO A 90 19.66 -2.99 -28.03
CA PRO A 90 20.10 -3.29 -29.40
C PRO A 90 18.95 -3.56 -30.39
N LEU A 91 17.88 -4.22 -29.94
CA LEU A 91 16.68 -4.47 -30.75
C LEU A 91 15.65 -3.32 -30.69
N GLY A 92 16.13 -2.08 -30.61
CA GLY A 92 15.34 -0.86 -30.55
C GLY A 92 14.92 -0.45 -29.14
N ASP A 93 14.25 0.69 -29.05
CA ASP A 93 13.70 1.21 -27.80
C ASP A 93 12.59 0.29 -27.27
N LYS A 94 12.64 -0.03 -25.98
CA LYS A 94 11.67 -0.88 -25.28
C LYS A 94 10.95 -0.09 -24.19
N GLU A 95 9.69 -0.45 -23.95
CA GLU A 95 8.89 0.07 -22.84
C GLU A 95 8.90 -0.91 -21.67
N LEU A 96 9.57 -0.54 -20.58
CA LEU A 96 9.63 -1.32 -19.35
C LEU A 96 8.48 -0.87 -18.43
N VAL A 97 7.53 -1.78 -18.18
CA VAL A 97 6.49 -1.59 -17.17
C VAL A 97 7.03 -2.13 -15.84
N VAL A 98 7.30 -1.22 -14.91
CA VAL A 98 8.02 -1.50 -13.66
C VAL A 98 7.34 -0.83 -12.48
N SER A 99 7.60 -1.32 -11.28
CA SER A 99 7.29 -0.62 -10.03
C SER A 99 8.12 0.66 -9.85
N SER A 100 7.67 1.55 -8.96
CA SER A 100 8.40 2.77 -8.63
C SER A 100 9.82 2.49 -8.12
N PHE A 101 10.02 1.47 -7.28
CA PHE A 101 11.36 1.14 -6.75
C PHE A 101 12.30 0.64 -7.83
N GLN A 102 11.81 -0.22 -8.73
CA GLN A 102 12.57 -0.66 -9.89
C GLN A 102 12.95 0.52 -10.78
N ALA A 103 12.02 1.46 -11.00
CA ALA A 103 12.27 2.63 -11.82
C ALA A 103 13.37 3.52 -11.22
N ILE A 104 13.30 3.80 -9.92
CA ILE A 104 14.30 4.60 -9.21
C ILE A 104 15.68 3.96 -9.34
N VAL A 105 15.79 2.66 -9.12
CA VAL A 105 17.06 1.92 -9.28
C VAL A 105 17.57 1.99 -10.73
N LEU A 106 16.70 1.83 -11.74
CA LEU A 106 17.09 1.89 -13.14
C LEU A 106 17.58 3.28 -13.56
N LEU A 107 16.94 4.34 -13.05
CA LEU A 107 17.32 5.73 -13.37
C LEU A 107 18.72 6.08 -12.88
N LEU A 108 19.22 5.44 -11.81
CA LEU A 108 20.59 5.66 -11.31
C LEU A 108 21.67 5.30 -12.35
N PHE A 109 21.37 4.42 -13.30
CA PHE A 109 22.32 4.02 -14.34
C PHE A 109 22.39 5.01 -15.51
N ASN A 110 21.53 6.04 -15.55
CA ASN A 110 21.63 7.08 -16.58
C ASN A 110 22.82 8.02 -16.35
N ASP A 111 23.25 8.20 -15.09
CA ASP A 111 24.36 9.07 -14.70
C ASP A 111 25.72 8.34 -14.71
N VAL A 112 25.72 7.06 -15.12
CA VAL A 112 26.87 6.16 -15.08
C VAL A 112 27.29 5.85 -16.51
N ALA A 113 28.58 5.93 -16.83
CA ALA A 113 29.06 5.59 -18.17
C ALA A 113 28.71 4.13 -18.50
N GLY A 114 28.38 3.82 -19.77
CA GLY A 114 27.69 2.57 -20.16
C GLY A 114 28.34 1.21 -19.81
N SER A 115 29.57 1.21 -19.28
CA SER A 115 30.27 0.01 -18.80
C SER A 115 30.60 0.02 -17.31
N GLU A 116 30.32 1.11 -16.61
CA GLU A 116 30.60 1.24 -15.19
C GLU A 116 29.56 0.49 -14.34
N THR A 117 30.01 0.05 -13.17
CA THR A 117 29.21 -0.73 -12.22
C THR A 117 28.90 0.11 -11.00
N LEU A 118 27.68 -0.01 -10.49
CA LEU A 118 27.29 0.49 -9.18
C LEU A 118 27.34 -0.64 -8.15
N SER A 119 27.96 -0.40 -7.00
CA SER A 119 27.89 -1.35 -5.88
C SER A 119 26.51 -1.30 -5.22
N TYR A 120 26.13 -2.39 -4.57
CA TYR A 120 24.90 -2.47 -3.79
C TYR A 120 24.78 -1.31 -2.79
N ASP A 121 25.85 -0.98 -2.06
CA ASP A 121 25.85 0.10 -1.06
C ASP A 121 25.59 1.48 -1.68
N VAL A 122 26.14 1.75 -2.87
CA VAL A 122 25.88 3.00 -3.59
C VAL A 122 24.41 3.07 -4.00
N ILE A 123 23.87 1.99 -4.58
CA ILE A 123 22.45 1.94 -4.97
C ILE A 123 21.56 2.13 -3.74
N LYS A 124 21.88 1.49 -2.62
CA LYS A 124 21.15 1.62 -1.35
C LYS A 124 21.12 3.05 -0.84
N LYS A 125 22.30 3.68 -0.75
CA LYS A 125 22.43 5.06 -0.28
C LYS A 125 21.68 6.04 -1.18
N THR A 126 21.84 5.91 -2.50
CA THR A 126 21.24 6.85 -3.45
C THR A 126 19.73 6.65 -3.58
N SER A 127 19.24 5.41 -3.61
CA SER A 127 17.80 5.14 -3.69
C SER A 127 17.05 5.30 -2.36
N GLY A 128 17.73 5.24 -1.23
CA GLY A 128 17.13 5.34 0.11
C GLY A 128 16.33 4.10 0.53
N LEU A 129 16.32 3.03 -0.27
CA LEU A 129 15.57 1.80 0.01
C LEU A 129 16.20 1.00 1.15
N THR A 130 15.34 0.29 1.90
CA THR A 130 15.78 -0.69 2.92
C THR A 130 16.38 -1.93 2.26
N ASP A 131 17.18 -2.72 2.98
CA ASP A 131 17.79 -3.93 2.41
C ASP A 131 16.77 -4.93 1.88
N VAL A 132 15.65 -5.08 2.58
CA VAL A 132 14.57 -6.00 2.17
C VAL A 132 14.00 -5.58 0.82
N GLU A 133 13.72 -4.29 0.65
CA GLU A 133 13.15 -3.74 -0.58
C GLU A 133 14.16 -3.70 -1.72
N LEU A 134 15.41 -3.34 -1.42
CA LEU A 134 16.47 -3.24 -2.41
C LEU A 134 16.88 -4.61 -2.95
N LYS A 135 17.11 -5.61 -2.08
CA LYS A 135 17.48 -6.98 -2.49
C LYS A 135 16.41 -7.54 -3.43
N ARG A 136 15.14 -7.39 -3.09
CA ARG A 136 13.99 -7.80 -3.92
C ARG A 136 13.93 -7.08 -5.27
N THR A 137 14.13 -5.76 -5.24
CA THR A 137 14.14 -4.92 -6.44
C THR A 137 15.25 -5.34 -7.40
N LEU A 138 16.50 -5.44 -6.90
CA LEU A 138 17.65 -5.84 -7.70
C LEU A 138 17.53 -7.29 -8.21
N GLN A 139 17.01 -8.20 -7.40
CA GLN A 139 16.80 -9.59 -7.80
C GLN A 139 15.83 -9.68 -8.99
N SER A 140 14.77 -8.85 -9.00
CA SER A 140 13.82 -8.79 -10.13
C SER A 140 14.43 -8.23 -11.42
N LEU A 141 15.41 -7.33 -11.31
CA LEU A 141 16.05 -6.64 -12.45
C LEU A 141 17.28 -7.37 -13.00
N ALA A 142 17.98 -8.16 -12.17
CA ALA A 142 19.27 -8.76 -12.52
C ALA A 142 19.31 -10.29 -12.50
N CYS A 143 18.48 -10.94 -11.67
CA CYS A 143 18.56 -12.39 -11.43
C CYS A 143 17.43 -13.17 -12.12
N ALA A 144 16.27 -12.53 -12.28
CA ALA A 144 15.05 -13.14 -12.81
C ALA A 144 15.07 -13.30 -14.35
N LYS A 145 13.87 -13.35 -14.95
CA LYS A 145 13.68 -13.56 -16.39
C LYS A 145 14.24 -12.41 -17.24
N TYR A 146 13.84 -11.17 -16.93
CA TYR A 146 14.24 -9.98 -17.69
C TYR A 146 15.43 -9.32 -17.01
N ARG A 147 16.64 -9.70 -17.46
CA ARG A 147 17.91 -9.23 -16.88
C ARG A 147 18.37 -7.94 -17.55
N VAL A 148 17.65 -6.86 -17.27
CA VAL A 148 18.00 -5.52 -17.75
C VAL A 148 19.23 -4.96 -17.03
N LEU A 149 19.60 -5.55 -15.88
CA LEU A 149 20.86 -5.33 -15.18
C LEU A 149 21.70 -6.61 -15.16
N LEU A 150 23.03 -6.45 -15.12
CA LEU A 150 24.00 -7.52 -14.92
C LEU A 150 24.53 -7.49 -13.49
N LYS A 151 24.46 -8.61 -12.77
CA LYS A 151 25.05 -8.79 -11.44
C LYS A 151 26.42 -9.46 -11.49
N LYS A 152 27.36 -8.99 -10.67
CA LYS A 152 28.63 -9.66 -10.39
C LYS A 152 28.85 -9.75 -8.87
N PRO A 153 29.14 -10.94 -8.31
CA PRO A 153 29.13 -12.27 -8.96
C PRO A 153 27.73 -12.69 -9.43
N LYS A 154 27.66 -13.51 -10.49
CA LYS A 154 26.40 -14.06 -11.00
C LYS A 154 25.80 -15.02 -9.96
N GLY A 155 24.51 -14.92 -9.71
CA GLY A 155 23.80 -15.76 -8.75
C GLY A 155 22.31 -15.45 -8.71
N LYS A 156 21.55 -16.25 -7.96
CA LYS A 156 20.10 -16.02 -7.77
C LYS A 156 19.79 -15.00 -6.68
N GLU A 157 20.67 -14.90 -5.69
CA GLU A 157 20.54 -14.02 -4.52
C GLU A 157 21.33 -12.72 -4.70
N VAL A 158 20.86 -11.66 -4.03
CA VAL A 158 21.52 -10.36 -3.97
C VAL A 158 22.12 -10.15 -2.58
N ASN A 159 23.41 -9.87 -2.55
CA ASN A 159 24.23 -9.66 -1.36
C ASN A 159 24.82 -8.23 -1.37
N GLU A 160 25.22 -7.76 -0.20
CA GLU A 160 25.78 -6.41 0.00
C GLU A 160 27.11 -6.17 -0.74
N GLY A 161 27.88 -7.23 -1.02
CA GLY A 161 29.11 -7.13 -1.81
C GLY A 161 28.90 -7.17 -3.34
N ASP A 162 27.66 -7.30 -3.81
CA ASP A 162 27.40 -7.40 -5.25
C ASP A 162 27.53 -6.05 -5.96
N VAL A 163 27.94 -6.11 -7.23
CA VAL A 163 27.94 -4.95 -8.13
C VAL A 163 27.02 -5.20 -9.32
N PHE A 164 26.43 -4.12 -9.83
CA PHE A 164 25.42 -4.13 -10.87
C PHE A 164 25.84 -3.21 -12.01
N ALA A 165 25.56 -3.60 -13.26
CA ALA A 165 25.76 -2.76 -14.44
C ALA A 165 24.53 -2.81 -15.33
N TYR A 166 24.34 -1.77 -16.14
CA TYR A 166 23.35 -1.78 -17.21
C TYR A 166 23.64 -2.90 -18.23
N ASN A 167 22.64 -3.70 -18.58
CA ASN A 167 22.80 -4.74 -19.60
C ASN A 167 22.56 -4.17 -21.00
N ALA A 168 23.59 -3.53 -21.58
CA ALA A 168 23.52 -3.00 -22.94
C ALA A 168 23.31 -4.07 -24.04
N LYS A 169 23.46 -5.36 -23.70
CA LYS A 169 23.24 -6.50 -24.61
C LYS A 169 21.91 -7.21 -24.35
N PHE A 170 21.03 -6.63 -23.54
CA PHE A 170 19.72 -7.21 -23.29
C PHE A 170 18.85 -7.18 -24.55
N GLU A 171 18.23 -8.31 -24.87
CA GLU A 171 17.39 -8.47 -26.05
C GLU A 171 16.08 -9.17 -25.67
N ASP A 172 14.96 -8.64 -26.18
CA ASP A 172 13.65 -9.28 -26.10
C ASP A 172 12.83 -8.89 -27.35
N GLN A 173 12.06 -9.85 -27.87
CA GLN A 173 11.21 -9.65 -29.03
C GLN A 173 10.04 -8.69 -28.74
N LYS A 174 9.59 -8.62 -27.47
CA LYS A 174 8.48 -7.76 -27.07
C LYS A 174 8.96 -6.33 -26.95
N MET A 175 8.21 -5.40 -27.56
CA MET A 175 8.42 -3.95 -27.36
C MET A 175 8.08 -3.51 -25.94
N ARG A 176 7.00 -4.07 -25.36
CA ARG A 176 6.53 -3.76 -24.00
C ARG A 176 6.81 -4.93 -23.07
N ILE A 177 7.64 -4.70 -22.07
CA ILE A 177 8.15 -5.72 -21.14
C ILE A 177 7.68 -5.38 -19.74
N LYS A 178 6.85 -6.24 -19.16
CA LYS A 178 6.43 -6.12 -17.76
C LYS A 178 7.39 -6.88 -16.85
N ILE A 179 8.16 -6.14 -16.04
CA ILE A 179 9.04 -6.73 -15.03
C ILE A 179 8.29 -6.68 -13.70
N ASN A 180 7.66 -7.80 -13.34
CA ASN A 180 6.97 -7.90 -12.07
C ASN A 180 7.99 -7.79 -10.92
N GLN A 181 7.64 -7.06 -9.87
CA GLN A 181 8.33 -7.19 -8.60
C GLN A 181 8.24 -8.65 -8.14
N ILE A 182 9.30 -9.13 -7.52
CA ILE A 182 9.27 -10.40 -6.81
C ILE A 182 8.31 -10.21 -5.65
N GLN A 183 7.22 -10.95 -5.62
CA GLN A 183 6.34 -10.95 -4.47
C GLN A 183 7.11 -11.63 -3.33
N LEU A 184 7.28 -10.92 -2.22
CA LEU A 184 7.59 -11.62 -0.98
C LEU A 184 6.38 -12.50 -0.72
N LYS A 185 6.62 -13.79 -0.46
CA LYS A 185 5.59 -14.58 0.20
C LYS A 185 5.25 -13.83 1.47
N GLU A 186 3.97 -13.50 1.64
CA GLU A 186 3.49 -12.80 2.83
C GLU A 186 4.11 -13.46 4.06
N THR A 187 4.88 -12.67 4.79
CA THR A 187 5.64 -13.22 5.90
C THR A 187 4.65 -13.78 6.91
N LYS A 188 5.05 -14.82 7.67
CA LYS A 188 4.21 -15.32 8.77
C LYS A 188 3.81 -14.18 9.73
N GLN A 189 4.67 -13.16 9.84
CA GLN A 189 4.43 -11.97 10.64
C GLN A 189 3.33 -11.08 10.05
N GLU A 190 3.39 -10.72 8.76
CA GLU A 190 2.33 -9.94 8.09
C GLU A 190 0.98 -10.66 8.17
N ASN A 191 0.98 -11.97 7.89
CA ASN A 191 -0.21 -12.81 8.01
C ASN A 191 -0.79 -12.79 9.43
N LYS A 192 0.06 -12.95 10.45
CA LYS A 192 -0.34 -12.90 11.86
C LYS A 192 -0.91 -11.53 12.22
N THR A 193 -0.24 -10.44 11.86
CA THR A 193 -0.71 -9.07 12.13
C THR A 193 -2.04 -8.78 11.44
N THR A 194 -2.26 -9.26 10.21
CA THR A 194 -3.55 -9.14 9.54
C THR A 194 -4.65 -9.88 10.30
N HIS A 195 -4.40 -11.11 10.74
CA HIS A 195 -5.37 -11.89 11.52
C HIS A 195 -5.67 -11.24 12.88
N GLU A 196 -4.66 -10.71 13.56
CA GLU A 196 -4.82 -9.99 14.84
C GLU A 196 -5.68 -8.74 14.68
N ARG A 197 -5.49 -7.96 13.60
CA ARG A 197 -6.33 -6.78 13.32
C ARG A 197 -7.78 -7.16 13.03
N VAL A 198 -8.00 -8.21 12.22
CA VAL A 198 -9.36 -8.71 11.95
C VAL A 198 -10.04 -9.17 13.25
N ALA A 199 -9.31 -9.85 14.14
CA ALA A 199 -9.85 -10.26 15.44
C ALA A 199 -10.19 -9.04 16.32
N ALA A 200 -9.31 -8.03 16.37
CA ALA A 200 -9.55 -6.80 17.12
C ALA A 200 -10.78 -6.02 16.61
N ASP A 201 -10.92 -5.86 15.29
CA ASP A 201 -12.07 -5.19 14.67
C ASP A 201 -13.38 -5.92 15.00
N ARG A 202 -13.37 -7.25 15.00
CA ARG A 202 -14.51 -8.06 15.43
C ARG A 202 -14.89 -7.80 16.89
N HIS A 203 -13.93 -7.60 17.79
CA HIS A 203 -14.23 -7.25 19.18
C HIS A 203 -14.92 -5.89 19.28
N PHE A 204 -14.39 -4.85 18.61
CA PHE A 204 -15.00 -3.52 18.63
C PHE A 204 -16.39 -3.51 18.00
N GLU A 205 -16.57 -4.21 16.89
CA GLU A 205 -17.87 -4.34 16.24
C GLU A 205 -18.90 -5.05 17.14
N THR A 206 -18.50 -6.14 17.80
CA THR A 206 -19.36 -6.85 18.75
C THR A 206 -19.77 -5.93 19.89
N GLN A 207 -18.83 -5.18 20.47
CA GLN A 207 -19.12 -4.21 21.52
C GLN A 207 -20.10 -3.13 21.03
N ALA A 208 -19.89 -2.58 19.83
CA ALA A 208 -20.78 -1.59 19.24
C ALA A 208 -22.18 -2.15 18.93
N ALA A 209 -22.30 -3.44 18.57
CA ALA A 209 -23.59 -4.11 18.40
C ALA A 209 -24.31 -4.27 19.74
N ILE A 210 -23.61 -4.76 20.78
CA ILE A 210 -24.16 -4.89 22.13
C ILE A 210 -24.65 -3.53 22.64
N VAL A 211 -23.83 -2.48 22.57
CA VAL A 211 -24.20 -1.14 23.04
C VAL A 211 -25.43 -0.61 22.28
N ARG A 212 -25.54 -0.81 20.96
CA ARG A 212 -26.73 -0.41 20.19
C ARG A 212 -28.00 -1.14 20.64
N ILE A 213 -27.91 -2.46 20.87
CA ILE A 213 -29.04 -3.27 21.36
C ILE A 213 -29.45 -2.81 22.76
N MET A 214 -28.49 -2.69 23.67
CA MET A 214 -28.70 -2.26 25.06
C MET A 214 -29.29 -0.85 25.15
N LYS A 215 -28.79 0.08 24.33
CA LYS A 215 -29.31 1.46 24.29
C LYS A 215 -30.77 1.52 23.87
N SER A 216 -31.21 0.62 22.98
CA SER A 216 -32.59 0.51 22.51
C SER A 216 -33.51 -0.23 23.48
N ARG A 217 -33.05 -1.34 24.06
CA ARG A 217 -33.85 -2.22 24.91
C ARG A 217 -33.90 -1.77 26.38
N LYS A 218 -32.90 -1.00 26.82
CA LYS A 218 -32.64 -0.55 28.20
C LYS A 218 -32.37 -1.68 29.19
N THR A 219 -33.18 -2.73 29.19
CA THR A 219 -32.96 -3.97 29.93
C THR A 219 -33.22 -5.19 29.04
N ILE A 220 -32.42 -6.25 29.18
CA ILE A 220 -32.54 -7.47 28.36
C ILE A 220 -32.00 -8.69 29.10
N THR A 221 -32.53 -9.88 28.82
CA THR A 221 -31.99 -11.13 29.37
C THR A 221 -30.67 -11.50 28.68
N HIS A 222 -29.83 -12.31 29.33
CA HIS A 222 -28.61 -12.81 28.70
C HIS A 222 -28.88 -13.57 27.39
N SER A 223 -29.89 -14.44 27.38
CA SER A 223 -30.23 -15.25 26.20
C SER A 223 -30.66 -14.38 25.02
N ASP A 224 -31.52 -13.39 25.26
CA ASP A 224 -32.03 -12.52 24.20
C ASP A 224 -30.93 -11.60 23.66
N LEU A 225 -30.06 -11.08 24.52
CA LEU A 225 -28.94 -10.25 24.11
C LEU A 225 -28.00 -11.03 23.18
N VAL A 226 -27.64 -12.25 23.57
CA VAL A 226 -26.80 -13.13 22.75
C VAL A 226 -27.45 -13.40 21.39
N ALA A 227 -28.75 -13.72 21.36
CA ALA A 227 -29.47 -13.99 20.12
C ALA A 227 -29.52 -12.77 19.19
N GLU A 228 -29.78 -11.56 19.74
CA GLU A 228 -29.79 -10.32 18.96
C GLU A 228 -28.40 -9.95 18.43
N VAL A 229 -27.34 -10.15 19.23
CA VAL A 229 -25.96 -9.89 18.81
C VAL A 229 -25.56 -10.81 17.65
N ILE A 230 -25.84 -12.12 17.74
CA ILE A 230 -25.58 -13.09 16.66
C ILE A 230 -26.32 -12.67 15.39
N LYS A 231 -27.58 -12.26 15.51
CA LYS A 231 -28.37 -11.78 14.36
C LYS A 231 -27.76 -10.52 13.75
N ALA A 232 -27.26 -9.59 14.56
CA ALA A 232 -26.67 -8.34 14.11
C ALA A 232 -25.30 -8.54 13.43
N THR A 233 -24.52 -9.54 13.81
CA THR A 233 -23.16 -9.78 13.28
C THR A 233 -23.10 -10.83 12.18
N LYS A 234 -24.18 -11.59 11.95
CA LYS A 234 -24.25 -12.73 11.00
C LYS A 234 -23.63 -12.47 9.62
N ASN A 235 -23.87 -11.30 9.03
CA ASN A 235 -23.40 -10.97 7.67
C ASN A 235 -21.89 -10.74 7.58
N ARG A 236 -21.18 -10.63 8.71
CA ARG A 236 -19.74 -10.31 8.78
C ARG A 236 -18.90 -11.44 9.38
N GLY A 237 -19.55 -12.50 9.85
CA GLY A 237 -18.93 -13.68 10.43
C GLY A 237 -19.70 -14.15 11.65
N GLN A 238 -19.82 -15.47 11.81
CA GLN A 238 -20.44 -16.06 12.99
C GLN A 238 -19.50 -15.90 14.20
N LEU A 239 -20.00 -15.29 15.27
CA LEU A 239 -19.28 -15.15 16.53
C LEU A 239 -19.58 -16.36 17.43
N GLU A 240 -18.55 -16.83 18.13
CA GLU A 240 -18.71 -17.84 19.16
C GLU A 240 -19.32 -17.24 20.43
N LEU A 241 -20.13 -18.04 21.13
CA LEU A 241 -20.81 -17.62 22.37
C LEU A 241 -19.81 -17.13 23.43
N GLY A 242 -18.64 -17.76 23.51
CA GLY A 242 -17.58 -17.37 24.44
C GLY A 242 -17.05 -15.96 24.18
N ASP A 243 -16.97 -15.54 22.92
CA ASP A 243 -16.46 -14.22 22.56
C ASP A 243 -17.49 -13.12 22.79
N ILE A 244 -18.79 -13.42 22.61
CA ILE A 244 -19.87 -12.50 22.98
C ILE A 244 -19.83 -12.24 24.49
N LYS A 245 -19.70 -13.29 25.31
CA LYS A 245 -19.58 -13.19 26.77
C LYS A 245 -18.42 -12.30 27.20
N LYS A 246 -17.21 -12.54 26.66
CA LYS A 246 -16.02 -11.70 26.95
C LYS A 246 -16.25 -10.23 26.61
N ASN A 247 -16.97 -9.92 25.53
CA ASN A 247 -17.26 -8.53 25.16
C ASN A 247 -18.33 -7.89 26.06
N ILE A 248 -19.30 -8.67 26.56
CA ILE A 248 -20.26 -8.19 27.57
C ILE A 248 -19.50 -7.84 28.86
N ASP A 249 -18.61 -8.71 29.33
CA ASP A 249 -17.83 -8.47 30.54
C ASP A 249 -16.96 -7.20 30.42
N LYS A 250 -16.30 -7.01 29.27
CA LYS A 250 -15.56 -5.76 28.98
C LYS A 250 -16.44 -4.51 28.96
N LEU A 251 -17.71 -4.62 28.58
CA LEU A 251 -18.64 -3.49 28.59
C LEU A 251 -19.19 -3.21 29.99
N ILE A 252 -19.23 -4.22 30.86
CA ILE A 252 -19.50 -4.05 32.29
C ILE A 252 -18.33 -3.34 32.95
N GLU A 253 -17.10 -3.78 32.70
CA GLU A 253 -15.87 -3.14 33.22
C GLU A 253 -15.71 -1.67 32.78
N LYS A 254 -16.31 -1.30 31.64
CA LYS A 254 -16.29 0.07 31.10
C LYS A 254 -17.54 0.89 31.48
N ASP A 255 -18.37 0.38 32.38
CA ASP A 255 -19.60 1.03 32.84
C ASP A 255 -20.57 1.41 31.70
N TYR A 256 -20.67 0.59 30.65
CA TYR A 256 -21.72 0.72 29.63
C TYR A 256 -22.98 -0.07 29.99
N ILE A 257 -22.81 -1.16 30.74
CA ILE A 257 -23.86 -2.13 31.08
C ILE A 257 -23.64 -2.60 32.52
N GLU A 258 -24.70 -2.76 33.30
CA GLU A 258 -24.66 -3.40 34.62
C GLU A 258 -25.40 -4.75 34.60
N ARG A 259 -24.99 -5.67 35.48
CA ARG A 259 -25.75 -6.91 35.75
C ARG A 259 -26.81 -6.62 36.80
N GLU A 260 -28.05 -6.92 36.48
CA GLU A 260 -29.17 -6.96 37.42
C GLU A 260 -29.47 -8.40 37.84
N ASP A 261 -30.32 -8.55 38.84
CA ASP A 261 -30.87 -9.82 39.27
C ASP A 261 -31.58 -10.56 38.13
N ASN A 262 -31.71 -11.88 38.26
CA ASN A 262 -32.34 -12.77 37.26
C ASN A 262 -31.65 -12.80 35.89
N ASN A 263 -30.32 -12.68 35.85
CA ASN A 263 -29.52 -12.84 34.63
C ASN A 263 -29.90 -11.82 33.53
N ARG A 264 -30.21 -10.58 33.98
CA ARG A 264 -30.53 -9.45 33.12
C ARG A 264 -29.37 -8.46 33.08
N TYR A 265 -29.30 -7.75 31.97
CA TYR A 265 -28.39 -6.63 31.78
C TYR A 265 -29.19 -5.36 31.68
N LYS A 266 -28.65 -4.28 32.26
CA LYS A 266 -29.22 -2.93 32.16
C LYS A 266 -28.19 -1.96 31.60
N TYR A 267 -28.65 -1.08 30.72
CA TYR A 267 -27.82 -0.07 30.09
C TYR A 267 -27.66 1.15 31.00
N ILE A 268 -26.43 1.64 31.18
CA ILE A 268 -26.10 2.67 32.18
C ILE A 268 -25.42 3.93 31.63
N ALA A 269 -25.09 3.97 30.32
CA ALA A 269 -24.35 5.08 29.68
C ALA A 269 -25.20 6.08 28.86
#